data_AF-K7K7B0-F1
#
_entry.id   AF-K7K7B0-F1
#
_cell.length_a   1.000
_cell.length_b   1.000
_cell.length_c   1.000
_cell.angle_alpha   90.00
_cell.angle_beta   90.00
_cell.angle_gamma   90.00
#
_symmetry.space_group_name_H-M   'P 1'
#
loop_
_entity.id
_entity.type
_entity.pdbx_description
1 polymer ?
#
loop_
_entity_poly.entity_id
_entity_poly.type
_entity_poly.pdbx_seq_one_letter_code
_entity_poly.pdbx_strand_id
1 'polypeptide(L)'
;MSSALIHEIKGQAFRFLKEKIKTARLVLTDVTPVQLMTEEVTNENPRPPDTRTRSIIARAAFEVDEYERIEILHHRLSKFDKGYWRASYNALTLLEHLLTHGPKRVPEEFQCDIHVIEEIGQFQYIDEKRFNWGLSVRKLSERILKLLKTRIFSQKKEQQHAIFLMQSKVLEVLIVTSQFFVNKFKKFF
;
A
#
# COMPACT_ATOMS: atom_id res chain seq x y z
N MET A 1 -21.97 -16.92 36.89
CA MET A 1 -20.81 -16.00 37.10
C MET A 1 -19.47 -16.63 36.73
N SER A 2 -19.28 -17.96 36.85
CA SER A 2 -18.02 -18.66 36.51
C SER A 2 -17.60 -18.64 35.03
N SER A 3 -18.56 -18.68 34.10
CA SER A 3 -18.27 -18.71 32.65
C SER A 3 -17.61 -17.43 32.13
N ALA A 4 -18.04 -16.25 32.62
CA ALA A 4 -17.47 -14.96 32.22
C ALA A 4 -16.01 -14.80 32.68
N LEU A 5 -15.70 -15.23 33.92
CA LEU A 5 -14.34 -15.21 34.45
C LEU A 5 -13.40 -16.12 33.66
N ILE A 6 -13.85 -17.33 33.31
CA ILE A 6 -13.07 -18.28 32.49
C ILE A 6 -12.80 -17.69 31.10
N HIS A 7 -13.80 -17.05 30.48
CA HIS A 7 -13.64 -16.41 29.17
C HIS A 7 -12.61 -15.27 29.23
N GLU A 8 -12.62 -14.47 30.29
CA GLU A 8 -11.65 -13.40 30.49
C GLU A 8 -10.23 -13.92 30.69
N ILE A 9 -10.04 -14.92 31.55
CA ILE A 9 -8.74 -15.57 31.78
C ILE A 9 -8.18 -16.15 30.46
N LYS A 10 -9.02 -16.84 29.69
CA LYS A 10 -8.64 -17.36 28.35
C LYS A 10 -8.21 -16.23 27.41
N GLY A 11 -8.95 -15.13 27.39
CA GLY A 11 -8.61 -13.96 26.58
C GLY A 11 -7.31 -13.27 27.01
N GLN A 12 -7.04 -13.21 28.31
CA GLN A 12 -5.78 -12.68 28.84
C GLN A 12 -4.59 -13.60 28.49
N ALA A 13 -4.72 -14.90 28.73
CA ALA A 13 -3.68 -15.89 28.40
C ALA A 13 -3.36 -15.93 26.90
N PHE A 14 -4.39 -15.90 26.04
CA PHE A 14 -4.21 -15.86 24.59
C PHE A 14 -3.45 -14.62 24.12
N ARG A 15 -3.82 -13.43 24.65
CA ARG A 15 -3.10 -12.18 24.33
C ARG A 15 -1.65 -12.26 24.77
N PHE A 16 -1.37 -12.74 25.98
CA PHE A 16 -0.01 -12.90 26.48
C PHE A 16 0.83 -13.82 25.58
N LEU A 17 0.30 -14.99 25.24
CA LEU A 17 1.01 -15.94 24.37
C LEU A 17 1.26 -15.34 22.98
N LYS A 18 0.26 -14.66 22.40
CA LYS A 18 0.38 -13.96 21.12
C LYS A 18 1.53 -12.94 21.16
N GLU A 19 1.62 -12.13 22.20
CA GLU A 19 2.70 -11.15 22.34
C GLU A 19 4.07 -11.82 22.49
N LYS A 20 4.19 -12.93 23.25
CA LYS A 20 5.45 -13.68 23.36
C LYS A 20 5.91 -14.28 22.04
N ILE A 21 4.99 -14.81 21.23
CA ILE A 21 5.29 -15.32 19.89
C ILE A 21 5.78 -14.18 18.97
N LYS A 22 5.15 -13.00 19.03
CA LYS A 22 5.61 -11.84 18.26
C LYS A 22 7.02 -11.43 18.64
N THR A 23 7.31 -11.31 19.95
CA THR A 23 8.65 -10.98 20.43
C THR A 23 9.67 -12.01 19.96
N ALA A 24 9.34 -13.30 20.03
CA ALA A 24 10.21 -14.35 19.53
C ALA A 24 10.48 -14.22 18.02
N ARG A 25 9.45 -13.93 17.20
CA ARG A 25 9.64 -13.70 15.76
C ARG A 25 10.57 -12.51 15.49
N LEU A 26 10.40 -11.40 16.19
CA LEU A 26 11.26 -10.22 16.02
C LEU A 26 12.73 -10.48 16.39
N VAL A 27 12.99 -11.37 17.34
CA VAL A 27 14.35 -11.64 17.83
C VAL A 27 15.02 -12.77 17.05
N LEU A 28 14.24 -13.75 16.59
CA LEU A 28 14.77 -15.00 16.02
C LEU A 28 14.67 -15.07 14.48
N THR A 29 14.02 -14.10 13.84
CA THR A 29 13.85 -14.05 12.38
C THR A 29 14.11 -12.63 11.88
N ASP A 30 14.36 -12.48 10.58
CA ASP A 30 14.60 -11.17 9.94
C ASP A 30 13.32 -10.35 9.71
N VAL A 31 12.22 -10.72 10.37
CA VAL A 31 10.93 -10.04 10.22
C VAL A 31 10.99 -8.67 10.89
N THR A 32 10.60 -7.63 10.15
CA THR A 32 10.57 -6.27 10.69
C THR A 32 9.33 -6.00 11.56
N PRO A 33 9.38 -5.04 12.49
CA PRO A 33 8.19 -4.64 13.26
C PRO A 33 7.02 -4.20 12.37
N VAL A 34 7.31 -3.50 11.27
CA VAL A 34 6.29 -3.00 10.33
C VAL A 34 5.69 -4.15 9.53
N GLN A 35 6.48 -5.17 9.18
CA GLN A 35 5.99 -6.39 8.55
C GLN A 35 4.98 -7.10 9.46
N LEU A 36 5.31 -7.34 10.74
CA LEU A 36 4.35 -7.92 11.70
C LEU A 36 3.09 -7.08 11.86
N MET A 37 3.24 -5.76 11.96
CA MET A 37 2.09 -4.85 12.04
C MET A 37 1.19 -4.98 10.80
N THR A 38 1.80 -5.11 9.62
CA THR A 38 1.06 -5.29 8.36
C THR A 38 0.33 -6.63 8.33
N GLU A 39 0.98 -7.72 8.75
CA GLU A 39 0.35 -9.03 8.88
C GLU A 39 -0.87 -8.98 9.83
N GLU A 40 -0.74 -8.28 10.96
CA GLU A 40 -1.80 -8.16 11.95
C GLU A 40 -2.99 -7.31 11.46
N VAL A 41 -2.69 -6.18 10.80
CA VAL A 41 -3.69 -5.27 10.24
C VAL A 41 -4.49 -5.95 9.13
N THR A 42 -3.85 -6.83 8.35
CA THR A 42 -4.46 -7.53 7.21
C THR A 42 -5.03 -8.90 7.56
N ASN A 43 -4.95 -9.32 8.82
CA ASN A 43 -5.53 -10.58 9.29
C ASN A 43 -7.07 -10.48 9.36
N GLU A 44 -7.75 -11.61 9.47
CA GLU A 44 -9.22 -11.74 9.54
C GLU A 44 -9.83 -11.28 10.88
N ASN A 45 -9.06 -10.56 11.69
CA ASN A 45 -9.51 -10.10 12.99
C ASN A 45 -10.77 -9.24 12.82
N PRO A 46 -11.89 -9.54 13.52
CA PRO A 46 -13.14 -8.81 13.37
C PRO A 46 -13.06 -7.34 13.82
N ARG A 47 -12.00 -6.95 14.54
CA ARG A 47 -11.77 -5.56 14.91
C ARG A 47 -11.08 -4.82 13.76
N PRO A 48 -11.65 -3.70 13.27
CA PRO A 48 -10.96 -2.85 12.32
C PRO A 48 -9.59 -2.42 12.88
N PRO A 49 -8.54 -2.42 12.05
CA PRO A 49 -7.23 -1.93 12.47
C PRO A 49 -7.32 -0.45 12.83
N ASP A 50 -6.70 -0.06 13.95
CA ASP A 50 -6.66 1.33 14.39
C ASP A 50 -6.00 2.22 13.33
N THR A 51 -6.54 3.42 13.13
CA THR A 51 -6.02 4.41 12.17
C THR A 51 -4.56 4.74 12.49
N ARG A 52 -4.19 4.79 13.77
CA ARG A 52 -2.80 5.00 14.20
C ARG A 52 -1.84 3.97 13.61
N THR A 53 -2.22 2.69 13.65
CA THR A 53 -1.38 1.60 13.12
C THR A 53 -1.19 1.74 11.61
N ARG A 54 -2.27 2.06 10.87
CA ARG A 54 -2.19 2.31 9.43
C ARG A 54 -1.27 3.47 9.10
N SER A 55 -1.28 4.55 9.89
CA SER A 55 -0.39 5.69 9.69
C SER A 55 1.08 5.37 10.01
N ILE A 56 1.35 4.52 11.01
CA ILE A 56 2.71 4.02 11.26
C ILE A 56 3.22 3.24 10.05
N ILE A 57 2.40 2.32 9.53
CA ILE A 57 2.71 1.53 8.33
C ILE A 57 2.93 2.44 7.12
N ALA A 58 2.07 3.44 6.90
CA ALA A 58 2.21 4.37 5.79
C ALA A 58 3.46 5.25 5.87
N ARG A 59 3.85 5.67 7.08
CA ARG A 59 5.10 6.41 7.29
C ARG A 59 6.32 5.53 7.00
N ALA A 60 6.30 4.28 7.47
CA ALA A 60 7.37 3.32 7.16
C ALA A 60 7.46 3.02 5.66
N ALA A 61 6.39 3.24 4.88
CA ALA A 61 6.42 2.96 3.45
C ALA A 61 7.36 3.86 2.63
N PHE A 62 7.79 5.00 3.20
CA PHE A 62 8.79 5.86 2.58
C PHE A 62 10.22 5.29 2.64
N GLU A 63 10.48 4.34 3.54
CA GLU A 63 11.76 3.65 3.62
C GLU A 63 11.91 2.64 2.46
N VAL A 64 13.10 2.59 1.85
CA VAL A 64 13.34 1.79 0.65
C VAL A 64 13.28 0.29 0.96
N ASP A 65 13.76 -0.11 2.14
CA ASP A 65 13.99 -1.50 2.55
C ASP A 65 12.74 -2.19 3.15
N GLU A 66 11.54 -1.70 2.83
CA GLU A 66 10.28 -2.17 3.41
C GLU A 66 9.38 -2.81 2.34
N TYR A 67 9.96 -3.69 1.51
CA TYR A 67 9.27 -4.33 0.38
C TYR A 67 8.29 -5.43 0.84
N GLU A 68 8.63 -6.15 1.91
CA GLU A 68 7.86 -7.29 2.43
C GLU A 68 6.43 -6.90 2.82
N ARG A 69 6.22 -5.66 3.28
CA ARG A 69 4.87 -5.11 3.54
C ARG A 69 4.01 -5.12 2.28
N ILE A 70 4.59 -4.73 1.15
CA ILE A 70 3.90 -4.63 -0.14
C ILE A 70 3.55 -6.05 -0.61
N GLU A 71 4.48 -7.00 -0.49
CA GLU A 71 4.22 -8.41 -0.78
C GLU A 71 3.08 -9.00 0.06
N ILE A 72 2.99 -8.66 1.36
CA ILE A 72 1.88 -9.10 2.21
C ILE A 72 0.54 -8.64 1.61
N LEU A 73 0.45 -7.41 1.13
CA LEU A 73 -0.78 -6.90 0.52
C LEU A 73 -1.11 -7.63 -0.79
N HIS A 74 -0.14 -7.76 -1.70
CA HIS A 74 -0.33 -8.54 -2.95
C HIS A 74 -0.80 -9.97 -2.65
N HIS A 75 -0.22 -10.61 -1.65
CA HIS A 75 -0.60 -11.96 -1.24
C HIS A 75 -2.05 -12.04 -0.74
N ARG A 76 -2.49 -11.06 0.06
CA ARG A 76 -3.84 -11.02 0.62
C ARG A 76 -4.90 -10.70 -0.44
N LEU A 77 -4.54 -9.92 -1.45
CA LEU A 77 -5.43 -9.61 -2.57
C LEU A 77 -5.53 -10.82 -3.50
N SER A 78 -4.40 -11.38 -3.94
CA SER A 78 -4.36 -12.53 -4.87
C SER A 78 -5.01 -13.80 -4.33
N LYS A 79 -5.00 -14.00 -3.00
CA LYS A 79 -5.71 -15.11 -2.34
C LYS A 79 -7.12 -14.75 -1.89
N PHE A 80 -7.80 -13.85 -2.60
CA PHE A 80 -9.18 -13.52 -2.29
C PHE A 80 -10.04 -14.78 -2.32
N ASP A 81 -10.70 -15.04 -1.19
CA ASP A 81 -11.67 -16.09 -1.02
C ASP A 81 -12.93 -15.54 -0.35
N LYS A 82 -14.10 -15.96 -0.81
CA LYS A 82 -15.38 -15.44 -0.32
C LYS A 82 -15.66 -15.83 1.13
N GLY A 83 -15.14 -16.97 1.60
CA GLY A 83 -15.21 -17.40 3.00
C GLY A 83 -14.30 -16.58 3.91
N TYR A 84 -13.15 -16.12 3.38
CA TYR A 84 -12.12 -15.38 4.11
C TYR A 84 -11.97 -13.92 3.68
N TRP A 85 -13.06 -13.31 3.19
CA TRP A 85 -13.08 -11.98 2.57
C TRP A 85 -12.53 -10.84 3.44
N ARG A 86 -12.56 -10.99 4.78
CA ARG A 86 -12.11 -9.97 5.73
C ARG A 86 -10.63 -9.63 5.56
N ALA A 87 -9.80 -10.63 5.24
CA ALA A 87 -8.37 -10.43 5.01
C ALA A 87 -8.14 -9.48 3.82
N SER A 88 -8.83 -9.74 2.70
CA SER A 88 -8.73 -8.90 1.49
C SER A 88 -9.37 -7.52 1.71
N TYR A 89 -10.49 -7.42 2.44
CA TYR A 89 -11.08 -6.13 2.81
C TYR A 89 -10.14 -5.27 3.67
N ASN A 90 -9.48 -5.88 4.66
CA ASN A 90 -8.50 -5.18 5.50
C ASN A 90 -7.26 -4.76 4.68
N ALA A 91 -6.81 -5.61 3.75
CA ALA A 91 -5.74 -5.27 2.80
C ALA A 91 -6.12 -4.08 1.92
N LEU A 92 -7.33 -4.07 1.33
CA LEU A 92 -7.84 -2.93 0.57
C LEU A 92 -7.92 -1.64 1.43
N THR A 93 -8.34 -1.76 2.68
CA THR A 93 -8.43 -0.62 3.61
C THR A 93 -7.06 -0.02 3.93
N LEU A 94 -6.03 -0.87 4.04
CA LEU A 94 -4.65 -0.41 4.20
C LEU A 94 -4.11 0.18 2.89
N LEU A 95 -4.38 -0.45 1.74
CA LEU A 95 -4.00 0.07 0.43
C LEU A 95 -4.59 1.46 0.15
N GLU A 96 -5.87 1.69 0.45
CA GLU A 96 -6.49 3.02 0.35
C GLU A 96 -5.72 4.07 1.17
N HIS A 97 -5.29 3.71 2.38
CA HIS A 97 -4.50 4.60 3.23
C HIS A 97 -3.11 4.87 2.64
N LEU A 98 -2.46 3.86 2.08
CA LEU A 98 -1.17 3.99 1.40
C LEU A 98 -1.26 4.85 0.12
N LEU A 99 -2.32 4.72 -0.68
CA LEU A 99 -2.52 5.54 -1.88
C LEU A 99 -2.79 7.02 -1.58
N THR A 100 -3.29 7.30 -0.38
CA THR A 100 -3.62 8.66 0.08
C THR A 100 -2.48 9.31 0.85
N HIS A 101 -1.76 8.58 1.71
CA HIS A 101 -0.76 9.11 2.64
C HIS A 101 0.65 8.53 2.47
N GLY A 102 0.81 7.50 1.63
CA GLY A 102 2.09 6.82 1.38
C GLY A 102 2.92 7.46 0.26
N PRO A 103 4.04 6.83 -0.11
CA PRO A 103 4.95 7.36 -1.13
C PRO A 103 4.34 7.31 -2.52
N LYS A 104 4.85 8.16 -3.42
CA LYS A 104 4.36 8.23 -4.80
C LYS A 104 4.48 6.90 -5.55
N ARG A 105 5.41 6.01 -5.23
CA ARG A 105 5.62 4.72 -5.93
C ARG A 105 4.49 3.68 -5.76
N VAL A 106 3.69 3.75 -4.68
CA VAL A 106 2.65 2.75 -4.36
C VAL A 106 1.70 2.47 -5.53
N PRO A 107 1.12 3.46 -6.24
CA PRO A 107 0.18 3.20 -7.32
C PRO A 107 0.78 2.39 -8.47
N GLU A 108 2.08 2.55 -8.75
CA GLU A 108 2.78 1.80 -9.80
C GLU A 108 2.98 0.35 -9.37
N GLU A 109 3.32 0.11 -8.10
CA GLU A 109 3.47 -1.24 -7.52
C GLU A 109 2.16 -2.04 -7.57
N PHE A 110 1.03 -1.40 -7.28
CA PHE A 110 -0.30 -2.05 -7.27
C PHE A 110 -1.02 -2.05 -8.62
N GLN A 111 -0.35 -1.66 -9.70
CA GLN A 111 -0.95 -1.70 -11.04
C GLN A 111 -1.27 -3.14 -11.46
N CYS A 112 -0.48 -4.12 -11.03
CA CYS A 112 -0.69 -5.54 -11.35
C CYS A 112 -1.93 -6.14 -10.67
N ASP A 113 -2.39 -5.59 -9.55
CA ASP A 113 -3.53 -6.12 -8.80
C ASP A 113 -4.89 -5.57 -9.27
N ILE A 114 -4.93 -4.69 -10.27
CA ILE A 114 -6.17 -4.02 -10.71
C ILE A 114 -7.29 -5.03 -10.95
N HIS A 115 -7.01 -6.13 -11.67
CA HIS A 115 -8.01 -7.15 -11.99
C HIS A 115 -8.52 -7.88 -10.75
N VAL A 116 -7.64 -8.20 -9.80
CA VAL A 116 -8.03 -8.82 -8.53
C VAL A 116 -8.88 -7.86 -7.70
N ILE A 117 -8.56 -6.56 -7.69
CA ILE A 117 -9.35 -5.55 -6.99
C ILE A 117 -10.74 -5.39 -7.63
N GLU A 118 -10.83 -5.45 -8.96
CA GLU A 118 -12.11 -5.49 -9.69
C GLU A 118 -12.95 -6.70 -9.30
N GLU A 119 -12.33 -7.89 -9.20
CA GLU A 119 -12.99 -9.13 -8.76
C GLU A 119 -13.51 -9.02 -7.32
N ILE A 120 -12.67 -8.56 -6.38
CA ILE A 120 -13.07 -8.33 -4.98
C ILE A 120 -14.26 -7.36 -4.92
N GLY A 121 -14.30 -6.34 -5.78
CA GLY A 121 -15.42 -5.41 -5.88
C GLY A 121 -16.77 -6.03 -6.24
N GLN A 122 -16.78 -7.23 -6.84
CA GLN A 122 -18.00 -7.98 -7.15
C GLN A 122 -18.51 -8.81 -5.95
N PHE A 123 -17.79 -8.82 -4.83
CA PHE A 123 -18.19 -9.52 -3.61
C PHE A 123 -19.56 -9.06 -3.10
N GLN A 124 -20.36 -10.03 -2.66
CA GLN A 124 -21.69 -9.80 -2.10
C GLN A 124 -21.82 -10.57 -0.79
N TYR A 125 -22.12 -9.85 0.28
CA TYR A 125 -22.36 -10.43 1.59
C TYR A 125 -23.15 -9.45 2.46
N ILE A 126 -24.22 -9.94 3.06
CA ILE A 126 -24.99 -9.25 4.10
C ILE A 126 -24.85 -10.10 5.36
N ASP A 127 -24.38 -9.51 6.46
CA ASP A 127 -24.20 -10.24 7.71
C ASP A 127 -25.51 -10.45 8.49
N GLU A 128 -25.43 -11.19 9.58
CA GLU A 128 -26.55 -11.49 10.48
C GLU A 128 -27.19 -10.22 11.07
N LYS A 129 -26.44 -9.12 11.15
CA LYS A 129 -26.91 -7.82 11.63
C LYS A 129 -27.52 -6.97 10.51
N ARG A 130 -27.74 -7.56 9.33
CA ARG A 130 -28.22 -6.92 8.09
C ARG A 130 -27.28 -5.84 7.56
N PHE A 131 -26.00 -5.86 7.93
CA PHE A 131 -25.01 -4.94 7.38
C PHE A 131 -24.51 -5.46 6.03
N ASN A 132 -24.54 -4.60 5.02
CA ASN A 132 -24.11 -4.94 3.67
C ASN A 132 -22.60 -4.73 3.49
N TRP A 133 -21.84 -5.77 3.82
CA TRP A 133 -20.39 -5.82 3.61
C TRP A 133 -20.03 -5.82 2.12
N GLY A 134 -20.81 -6.48 1.27
CA GLY A 134 -20.59 -6.48 -0.18
C GLY A 134 -20.59 -5.06 -0.77
N LEU A 135 -21.55 -4.22 -0.36
CA LEU A 135 -21.60 -2.81 -0.77
C LEU A 135 -20.39 -2.02 -0.24
N SER A 136 -19.95 -2.30 0.99
CA SER A 136 -18.79 -1.65 1.59
C SER A 136 -17.50 -2.00 0.85
N VAL A 137 -17.31 -3.28 0.51
CA VAL A 137 -16.19 -3.79 -0.29
C VAL A 137 -16.21 -3.20 -1.70
N ARG A 138 -17.37 -3.16 -2.35
CA ARG A 138 -17.53 -2.56 -3.69
C ARG A 138 -17.12 -1.09 -3.70
N LYS A 139 -17.71 -0.29 -2.80
CA LYS A 139 -17.39 1.15 -2.69
C LYS A 139 -15.92 1.39 -2.40
N LEU A 140 -15.28 0.54 -1.59
CA LEU A 140 -13.85 0.64 -1.30
C LEU A 140 -13.01 0.33 -2.53
N SER A 141 -13.33 -0.77 -3.23
CA SER A 141 -12.63 -1.20 -4.45
C SER A 141 -12.73 -0.13 -5.54
N GLU A 142 -13.91 0.44 -5.78
CA GLU A 142 -14.13 1.53 -6.74
C GLU A 142 -13.27 2.78 -6.43
N ARG A 143 -13.17 3.16 -5.15
CA ARG A 143 -12.32 4.29 -4.73
C ARG A 143 -10.85 4.01 -4.97
N ILE A 144 -10.38 2.80 -4.64
CA ILE A 144 -8.99 2.39 -4.86
C ILE A 144 -8.65 2.39 -6.35
N LEU A 145 -9.48 1.78 -7.19
CA LEU A 145 -9.29 1.76 -8.64
C LEU A 145 -9.23 3.17 -9.23
N LYS A 146 -10.08 4.07 -8.75
CA LYS A 146 -10.04 5.50 -9.13
C LYS A 146 -8.71 6.14 -8.71
N LEU A 147 -8.26 5.93 -7.48
CA LEU A 147 -6.99 6.46 -6.97
C LEU A 147 -5.80 5.95 -7.79
N LEU A 148 -5.73 4.64 -8.07
CA LEU A 148 -4.69 4.03 -8.89
C LEU A 148 -4.63 4.69 -10.27
N LYS A 149 -5.75 4.74 -10.98
CA LYS A 149 -5.83 5.34 -12.31
C LYS A 149 -5.40 6.81 -12.30
N THR A 150 -5.92 7.60 -11.36
CA THR A 150 -5.59 9.03 -11.25
C THR A 150 -4.11 9.25 -10.95
N ARG A 151 -3.55 8.54 -9.98
CA ARG A 151 -2.14 8.71 -9.57
C ARG A 151 -1.17 8.27 -10.68
N ILE A 152 -1.38 7.10 -11.28
CA ILE A 152 -0.54 6.59 -12.38
C ILE A 152 -0.53 7.59 -13.54
N PHE A 153 -1.70 8.15 -13.89
CA PHE A 153 -1.77 9.15 -14.95
C PHE A 153 -1.03 10.45 -14.60
N SER A 154 -1.18 10.95 -13.37
CA SER A 154 -0.44 12.12 -12.90
C SER A 154 1.07 11.88 -12.91
N GLN A 155 1.54 10.71 -12.48
CA GLN A 155 2.97 10.38 -12.48
C GLN A 155 3.54 10.30 -13.88
N LYS A 156 2.85 9.65 -14.82
CA LYS A 156 3.26 9.61 -16.22
C LYS A 156 3.38 11.00 -16.83
N LYS A 157 2.47 11.92 -16.47
CA LYS A 157 2.57 13.33 -16.89
C LYS A 157 3.77 14.05 -16.28
N GLU A 158 4.01 13.88 -14.98
CA GLU A 158 5.19 14.44 -14.29
C GLU A 158 6.49 13.94 -14.94
N GLN A 159 6.59 12.64 -15.21
CA GLN A 159 7.73 12.01 -15.87
C GLN A 159 7.97 12.55 -17.28
N GLN A 160 6.93 12.64 -18.11
CA GLN A 160 7.02 13.21 -19.46
C GLN A 160 7.46 14.68 -19.43
N HIS A 161 6.92 15.46 -18.50
CA HIS A 161 7.31 16.86 -18.34
C HIS A 161 8.77 17.00 -17.91
N ALA A 162 9.23 16.18 -16.97
CA ALA A 162 10.63 16.17 -16.55
C ALA A 162 11.58 15.81 -17.71
N ILE A 163 11.23 14.80 -18.51
CA ILE A 163 11.99 14.41 -19.70
C ILE A 163 12.07 15.58 -20.70
N PHE A 164 10.94 16.24 -20.96
CA PHE A 164 10.90 17.41 -21.85
C PHE A 164 11.81 18.53 -21.35
N LEU A 165 11.78 18.85 -20.06
CA LEU A 165 12.65 19.88 -19.47
C LEU A 165 14.14 19.50 -19.56
N MET A 166 14.47 18.22 -19.35
CA MET A 166 15.84 17.73 -19.52
C MET A 166 16.31 17.87 -20.98
N GLN A 167 15.49 17.47 -21.95
CA GLN A 167 15.80 17.61 -23.37
C GLN A 167 15.99 19.08 -23.77
N SER A 168 15.13 19.99 -23.28
CA SER A 168 15.26 21.43 -23.53
C SER A 168 16.58 22.00 -22.99
N LYS A 169 16.95 21.65 -21.75
CA LYS A 169 18.23 22.10 -21.15
C LYS A 169 19.44 21.57 -21.92
N VAL A 170 19.39 20.32 -22.37
CA VAL A 170 20.47 19.74 -23.21
C VAL A 170 20.60 20.52 -24.53
N LEU A 171 19.48 20.84 -25.18
CA LEU A 171 19.48 21.61 -26.42
C LEU A 171 20.05 23.02 -26.22
N GLU A 172 19.69 23.71 -25.14
CA GLU A 172 20.25 25.02 -24.78
C GLU A 172 21.76 24.96 -24.59
N VAL A 173 22.27 23.96 -23.87
CA VAL A 173 23.72 23.77 -23.67
C VAL A 173 24.43 23.51 -25.00
N LEU A 174 23.86 22.68 -25.89
CA LEU A 174 24.41 22.42 -27.22
C LEU A 174 24.45 23.69 -28.09
N ILE A 175 23.41 24.52 -28.03
CA ILE A 175 23.35 25.80 -28.75
C ILE A 175 24.42 26.75 -28.22
N VAL A 176 24.53 26.94 -26.91
CA VAL A 176 25.50 27.86 -26.29
C VAL A 176 26.94 27.43 -26.58
N THR A 177 27.24 26.13 -26.46
CA THR A 177 28.58 25.60 -26.75
C THR A 177 28.94 25.73 -28.23
N SER A 178 27.99 25.48 -29.14
CA SER A 178 28.16 25.71 -30.58
C SER A 178 28.43 27.20 -30.88
N GLN A 179 27.63 28.11 -30.32
CA GLN A 179 27.79 29.55 -30.48
C GLN A 179 29.17 30.04 -29.99
N PHE A 180 29.62 29.51 -28.84
CA PHE A 180 30.94 29.80 -28.29
C PHE A 180 32.05 29.36 -29.25
N PHE A 181 31.94 28.15 -29.82
CA PHE A 181 32.92 27.62 -30.75
C PHE A 181 32.96 28.45 -32.05
N VAL A 182 31.80 28.77 -32.63
CA VAL A 182 31.67 29.64 -33.80
C VAL A 182 32.29 31.02 -33.56
N ASN A 183 32.00 31.63 -32.41
CA ASN A 183 32.54 32.95 -32.04
C ASN A 183 34.06 32.91 -31.80
N LYS A 184 34.57 31.80 -31.26
CA LYS A 184 36.02 31.60 -31.10
C LYS A 184 36.70 31.48 -32.46
N PHE A 185 36.15 30.70 -33.40
CA PHE A 185 36.70 30.57 -34.76
C PHE A 185 36.69 31.89 -35.54
N LYS A 186 35.63 32.70 -35.41
CA LYS A 186 35.55 34.04 -36.03
C LYS A 186 36.63 35.03 -35.55
N LYS A 187 37.30 34.77 -34.42
CA LYS A 187 38.40 35.63 -33.94
C LYS A 187 39.76 35.29 -34.54
N PHE A 188 39.89 34.16 -35.24
CA PHE A 188 41.15 33.69 -35.83
C PHE A 188 41.27 33.98 -37.34
N PHE A 189 40.24 34.56 -37.97
CA PHE A 189 40.21 35.00 -39.36
C PHE A 189 39.74 36.45 -39.40
#